data_AF-A0A5M9K532-F1
#
_entry.id   AF-A0A5M9K532-F1
#
_cell.length_a   1.000
_cell.length_b   1.000
_cell.length_c   1.000
_cell.angle_alpha   90.00
_cell.angle_beta   90.00
_cell.angle_gamma   90.00
#
_symmetry.space_group_name_H-M   'P 1'
#
loop_
_entity.id
_entity.type
_entity.pdbx_description
1 polymer ?
#
loop_
_entity_poly.entity_id
_entity_poly.type
_entity_poly.pdbx_seq_one_letter_code
_entity_poly.pdbx_strand_id
1 'polypeptide(L)'
;MRNKALKEVEELEKRTVGIKGRGKKVVFVENEEEQQEKAGGNDSDMDMDIDMDFDFEDDEHDEPSKVEDAKEDAAAKNLRKLQEKEADKLEVKLSIARQRLKALTEAEEALDLQRAKMAKSPSIGSVNKNGVKFKIRERKR
;
A
#
# COMPACT_ATOMS: atom_id res chain seq x y z
N MET A 1 -18.45 -16.47 -3.05
CA MET A 1 -17.03 -16.33 -3.48
C MET A 1 -16.38 -15.09 -2.89
N ARG A 2 -17.14 -14.00 -2.71
CA ARG A 2 -16.69 -12.77 -2.04
C ARG A 2 -16.03 -12.98 -0.67
N ASN A 3 -16.59 -13.81 0.21
CA ASN A 3 -16.02 -14.03 1.54
C ASN A 3 -14.60 -14.61 1.52
N LYS A 4 -14.25 -15.41 0.50
CA LYS A 4 -12.88 -15.91 0.33
C LYS A 4 -11.95 -14.78 -0.09
N ALA A 5 -12.36 -13.99 -1.09
CA ALA A 5 -11.61 -12.82 -1.55
C ALA A 5 -11.43 -11.76 -0.46
N LEU A 6 -12.43 -11.55 0.41
CA LEU A 6 -12.34 -10.65 1.57
C LEU A 6 -11.23 -11.10 2.53
N LYS A 7 -11.19 -12.40 2.87
CA LYS A 7 -10.14 -12.95 3.73
C LYS A 7 -8.76 -12.85 3.08
N GLU A 8 -8.66 -13.15 1.79
CA GLU A 8 -7.42 -13.01 1.02
C GLU A 8 -6.90 -11.55 1.05
N VAL A 9 -7.78 -10.58 0.84
CA VAL A 9 -7.42 -9.14 0.92
C VAL A 9 -6.99 -8.78 2.34
N GLU A 10 -7.72 -9.20 3.36
CA GLU A 10 -7.39 -8.90 4.76
C GLU A 10 -6.04 -9.50 5.18
N GLU A 11 -5.73 -10.73 4.74
CA GLU A 11 -4.44 -11.38 4.98
C GLU A 11 -3.30 -10.64 4.27
N LEU A 12 -3.50 -10.22 3.02
CA LEU A 12 -2.50 -9.44 2.27
C LEU A 12 -2.27 -8.06 2.91
N GLU A 13 -3.33 -7.39 3.36
CA GLU A 13 -3.22 -6.10 4.05
C GLU A 13 -2.47 -6.22 5.38
N LYS A 14 -2.70 -7.30 6.15
CA LYS A 14 -1.92 -7.55 7.37
C LYS A 14 -0.43 -7.74 7.07
N ARG A 15 -0.10 -8.41 5.97
CA ARG A 15 1.30 -8.65 5.55
C ARG A 15 1.98 -7.38 5.05
N THR A 16 1.31 -6.54 4.27
CA THR A 16 1.92 -5.32 3.72
C THR A 16 2.19 -4.27 4.80
N VAL A 17 1.32 -4.18 5.79
CA VAL A 17 1.41 -3.20 6.88
C VAL A 17 2.57 -3.45 7.83
N GLY A 18 2.99 -4.72 7.97
CA GLY A 18 4.19 -5.06 8.72
C GLY A 18 5.49 -4.62 8.02
N ILE A 19 5.44 -4.39 6.70
CA ILE A 19 6.60 -4.02 5.88
C ILE A 19 6.65 -2.49 5.72
N LYS A 20 5.53 -1.86 5.37
CA LYS A 20 5.40 -0.39 5.29
C LYS A 20 4.72 0.12 6.55
N GLY A 21 5.50 0.48 7.58
CA GLY A 21 5.00 1.05 8.82
C GLY A 21 4.06 2.24 8.56
N ARG A 22 2.96 2.35 9.32
CA ARG A 22 1.92 3.37 9.08
C ARG A 22 2.19 4.74 9.74
N GLY A 23 3.34 4.93 10.36
CA GLY A 23 3.67 6.11 11.16
C GLY A 23 4.85 6.89 10.58
N LYS A 24 4.74 8.21 10.57
CA LYS A 24 5.91 9.10 10.38
C LYS A 24 6.52 9.36 11.75
N LYS A 25 7.85 9.23 11.88
CA LYS A 25 8.56 9.59 13.12
C LYS A 25 8.45 11.10 13.30
N VAL A 26 7.86 11.53 14.42
CA VAL A 26 7.86 12.94 14.83
C VAL A 26 8.96 13.10 15.88
N VAL A 27 9.90 14.00 15.60
CA VAL A 27 10.98 14.35 16.53
C VAL A 27 10.70 15.77 17.02
N PHE A 28 10.54 15.94 18.33
CA PHE A 28 10.43 17.25 18.96
C PHE A 28 11.83 17.80 19.19
N VAL A 29 12.01 19.07 18.88
CA VAL A 29 13.28 19.80 18.99
C VAL A 29 13.01 21.10 19.75
N GLU A 30 13.94 21.53 20.60
CA GLU A 30 13.74 22.67 21.51
C GLU A 30 13.99 24.03 20.83
N ASN A 31 14.88 24.09 19.83
CA ASN A 31 15.25 25.31 19.12
C ASN A 31 15.07 25.20 17.60
N GLU A 32 14.76 26.32 16.94
CA GLU A 32 14.60 26.41 15.48
C GLU A 32 15.92 26.14 14.73
N GLU A 33 17.07 26.50 15.31
CA GLU A 33 18.40 26.21 14.74
C GLU A 33 18.69 24.69 14.72
N GLU A 34 18.40 23.97 15.81
CA GLU A 34 18.52 22.50 15.84
C GLU A 34 17.51 21.81 14.92
N GLN A 35 16.35 22.43 14.68
CA GLN A 35 15.37 21.92 13.71
C GLN A 35 15.93 22.03 12.29
N GLN A 36 16.59 23.14 11.93
CA GLN A 36 17.22 23.29 10.63
C GLN A 36 18.44 22.39 10.45
N GLU A 37 19.23 22.12 11.49
CA GLU A 37 20.33 21.14 11.39
C GLU A 37 19.81 19.70 11.24
N LYS A 38 18.79 19.31 12.02
CA LYS A 38 18.21 17.95 11.94
C LYS A 38 17.30 17.73 10.74
N ALA A 39 16.68 18.77 10.20
CA ALA A 39 15.88 18.70 8.97
C ALA A 39 16.75 18.92 7.72
N GLY A 40 17.75 19.81 7.79
CA GLY A 40 18.59 20.23 6.66
C GLY A 40 19.82 19.36 6.41
N GLY A 41 20.23 18.52 7.37
CA GLY A 41 21.31 17.53 7.17
C GLY A 41 20.96 16.37 6.23
N ASN A 42 19.74 16.34 5.66
CA ASN A 42 19.26 15.24 4.83
C ASN A 42 18.50 15.71 3.57
N ASP A 43 18.62 16.99 3.20
CA ASP A 43 18.00 17.60 2.02
C ASP A 43 18.83 17.43 0.72
N SER A 44 19.61 16.35 0.66
CA SER A 44 20.34 15.92 -0.52
C SER A 44 20.14 14.43 -0.78
N ASP A 45 18.89 13.96 -0.79
CA ASP A 45 18.61 12.58 -1.24
C ASP A 45 17.13 12.31 -1.62
N MET A 46 16.57 13.16 -2.48
CA MET A 46 15.45 12.73 -3.33
C MET A 46 15.71 13.11 -4.78
N ASP A 47 16.04 12.09 -5.56
CA ASP A 47 16.20 12.04 -7.02
C ASP A 47 17.56 12.45 -7.61
N MET A 48 18.63 11.69 -7.31
CA MET A 48 19.66 11.41 -8.33
C MET A 48 20.12 9.94 -8.28
N ASP A 49 19.64 9.16 -9.23
CA ASP A 49 20.40 8.04 -9.82
C ASP A 49 21.67 8.61 -10.49
N ILE A 50 22.68 9.01 -9.71
CA ILE A 50 24.02 9.31 -10.22
C ILE A 50 25.05 8.64 -9.30
N ASP A 51 25.67 7.59 -9.85
CA ASP A 51 26.96 7.06 -9.43
C ASP A 51 28.01 8.19 -9.36
N MET A 52 28.25 8.77 -8.19
CA MET A 52 29.50 9.46 -7.91
C MET A 52 30.02 9.08 -6.52
N ASP A 53 31.03 8.21 -6.56
CA ASP A 53 32.11 8.16 -5.57
C ASP A 53 32.59 9.59 -5.27
N PHE A 54 32.22 10.14 -4.11
CA PHE A 54 32.88 11.33 -3.56
C PHE A 54 33.56 10.94 -2.26
N ASP A 55 34.77 10.43 -2.45
CA ASP A 55 35.77 10.14 -1.44
C ASP A 55 36.25 11.47 -0.84
N PHE A 56 35.69 11.86 0.31
CA PHE A 56 36.24 12.94 1.12
C PHE A 56 37.21 12.31 2.14
N GLU A 57 38.41 11.99 1.66
CA GLU A 57 39.59 11.71 2.48
C GLU A 57 40.00 13.00 3.20
N ASP A 58 39.65 13.11 4.47
CA ASP A 58 40.39 13.93 5.43
C ASP A 58 40.24 13.31 6.83
N ASP A 59 41.13 12.36 7.16
CA ASP A 59 41.91 12.40 8.41
C ASP A 59 42.92 11.23 8.42
N GLU A 60 44.19 11.59 8.58
CA GLU A 60 45.33 10.69 8.69
C GLU A 60 45.22 9.84 9.98
N HIS A 61 44.74 8.59 9.91
CA HIS A 61 45.15 7.58 10.90
C HIS A 61 45.17 6.16 10.31
N ASP A 62 46.39 5.64 10.25
CA ASP A 62 46.84 4.27 10.00
C ASP A 62 46.15 3.24 10.92
N GLU A 63 45.23 2.42 10.42
CA GLU A 63 44.95 1.05 10.92
C GLU A 63 44.25 0.15 9.86
N PRO A 64 44.67 -1.12 9.68
CA PRO A 64 44.16 -2.03 8.66
C PRO A 64 42.93 -2.83 9.14
N SER A 65 41.76 -2.19 9.25
CA SER A 65 40.50 -2.87 9.65
C SER A 65 39.28 -2.63 8.75
N LYS A 66 39.37 -1.76 7.73
CA LYS A 66 38.23 -1.28 6.91
C LYS A 66 37.60 -2.28 5.91
N VAL A 67 38.04 -3.55 5.84
CA VAL A 67 37.56 -4.50 4.80
C VAL A 67 36.31 -5.27 5.23
N GLU A 68 36.00 -5.32 6.53
CA GLU A 68 34.81 -6.01 7.03
C GLU A 68 33.56 -5.12 7.01
N ASP A 69 33.67 -3.83 7.36
CA ASP A 69 32.55 -2.88 7.39
C ASP A 69 31.93 -2.63 6.00
N ALA A 70 32.75 -2.52 4.95
CA ALA A 70 32.25 -2.32 3.58
C ALA A 70 31.45 -3.53 3.04
N LYS A 71 31.71 -4.74 3.55
CA LYS A 71 30.96 -5.95 3.19
C LYS A 71 29.64 -6.04 3.94
N GLU A 72 29.59 -5.58 5.18
CA GLU A 72 28.35 -5.50 5.96
C GLU A 72 27.37 -4.48 5.35
N ASP A 73 27.87 -3.34 4.87
CA ASP A 73 27.04 -2.34 4.18
C ASP A 73 26.47 -2.84 2.85
N ALA A 74 27.24 -3.58 2.07
CA ALA A 74 26.75 -4.20 0.84
C ALA A 74 25.67 -5.27 1.14
N ALA A 75 25.85 -6.06 2.20
CA ALA A 75 24.87 -7.06 2.62
C ALA A 75 23.57 -6.41 3.12
N ALA A 76 23.65 -5.33 3.90
CA ALA A 76 22.50 -4.56 4.36
C ALA A 76 21.74 -3.89 3.21
N LYS A 77 22.46 -3.29 2.25
CA LYS A 77 21.87 -2.72 1.02
C LYS A 77 21.16 -3.79 0.18
N ASN A 78 21.74 -4.97 0.05
CA ASN A 78 21.12 -6.09 -0.67
C ASN A 78 19.86 -6.61 0.02
N LEU A 79 19.84 -6.68 1.35
CA LEU A 79 18.65 -7.06 2.13
C LEU A 79 17.52 -6.04 1.95
N ARG A 80 17.81 -4.73 1.97
CA ARG A 80 16.82 -3.68 1.70
C ARG A 80 16.21 -3.80 0.31
N LYS A 81 17.04 -3.96 -0.72
CA LYS A 81 16.58 -4.18 -2.11
C LYS A 81 15.71 -5.43 -2.26
N LEU A 82 15.96 -6.48 -1.48
CA LEU A 82 15.11 -7.67 -1.47
C LEU A 82 13.77 -7.41 -0.79
N GLN A 83 13.76 -6.70 0.34
CA GLN A 83 12.54 -6.32 1.05
C GLN A 83 11.65 -5.41 0.21
N GLU A 84 12.22 -4.45 -0.52
CA GLU A 84 11.50 -3.59 -1.45
C GLU A 84 10.82 -4.39 -2.56
N LYS A 85 11.57 -5.30 -3.21
CA LYS A 85 11.02 -6.19 -4.24
C LYS A 85 9.89 -7.08 -3.70
N GLU A 86 9.97 -7.52 -2.46
CA GLU A 86 8.89 -8.27 -1.81
C GLU A 86 7.68 -7.41 -1.52
N ALA A 87 7.89 -6.18 -1.05
CA ALA A 87 6.82 -5.20 -0.84
C ALA A 87 6.07 -4.92 -2.15
N ASP A 88 6.79 -4.64 -3.24
CA ASP A 88 6.18 -4.35 -4.54
C ASP A 88 5.35 -5.53 -5.07
N LYS A 89 5.88 -6.76 -4.94
CA LYS A 89 5.14 -7.97 -5.30
C LYS A 89 3.86 -8.12 -4.47
N LEU A 90 3.90 -7.79 -3.19
CA LEU A 90 2.72 -7.85 -2.31
C LEU A 90 1.70 -6.78 -2.66
N GLU A 91 2.14 -5.58 -3.05
CA GLU A 91 1.27 -4.49 -3.49
C GLU A 91 0.53 -4.82 -4.79
N VAL A 92 1.24 -5.40 -5.77
CA VAL A 92 0.62 -5.87 -7.01
C VAL A 92 -0.41 -6.96 -6.71
N LYS A 93 -0.10 -7.92 -5.83
CA LYS A 93 -1.06 -8.97 -5.43
C LYS A 93 -2.29 -8.38 -4.73
N LEU A 94 -2.08 -7.41 -3.85
CA LEU A 94 -3.13 -6.74 -3.10
C LEU A 94 -4.05 -5.96 -4.05
N SER A 95 -3.50 -5.23 -5.03
CA SER A 95 -4.30 -4.48 -6.00
C SER A 95 -5.18 -5.40 -6.86
N ILE A 96 -4.64 -6.52 -7.33
CA ILE A 96 -5.40 -7.55 -8.06
C ILE A 96 -6.50 -8.15 -7.17
N ALA A 97 -6.18 -8.47 -5.92
CA ALA A 97 -7.15 -9.02 -4.98
C ALA A 97 -8.31 -8.04 -4.70
N ARG A 98 -8.02 -6.75 -4.55
CA ARG A 98 -9.05 -5.69 -4.41
C ARG A 98 -9.92 -5.56 -5.65
N GLN A 99 -9.33 -5.59 -6.85
CA GLN A 99 -10.09 -5.57 -8.11
C GLN A 99 -11.01 -6.78 -8.22
N ARG A 100 -10.51 -7.97 -7.89
CA ARG A 100 -11.31 -9.20 -7.87
C ARG A 100 -12.46 -9.12 -6.88
N LEU A 101 -12.21 -8.60 -5.67
CA LEU A 101 -13.24 -8.39 -4.66
C LEU A 101 -14.33 -7.45 -5.18
N LYS A 102 -13.94 -6.31 -5.78
CA LYS A 102 -14.87 -5.33 -6.36
C LYS A 102 -15.73 -5.95 -7.47
N ALA A 103 -15.14 -6.71 -8.38
CA ALA A 103 -15.88 -7.40 -9.43
C ALA A 103 -16.88 -8.41 -8.86
N LEU A 104 -16.49 -9.16 -7.82
CA LEU A 104 -17.39 -10.11 -7.16
C LEU A 104 -18.53 -9.41 -6.41
N THR A 105 -18.28 -8.27 -5.76
CA THR A 105 -19.33 -7.49 -5.10
C THR A 105 -20.34 -6.94 -6.10
N GLU A 106 -19.87 -6.37 -7.21
CA GLU A 106 -20.74 -5.86 -8.27
C GLU A 106 -21.59 -6.97 -8.90
N ALA A 107 -21.00 -8.16 -9.10
CA ALA A 107 -21.73 -9.33 -9.59
C ALA A 107 -22.80 -9.83 -8.60
N GLU A 108 -22.48 -9.89 -7.30
CA GLU A 108 -23.44 -10.27 -6.25
C GLU A 108 -24.61 -9.27 -6.17
N GLU A 109 -24.32 -7.97 -6.21
CA GLU A 109 -25.33 -6.91 -6.24
C GLU A 109 -26.23 -6.99 -7.48
N ALA A 110 -25.65 -7.23 -8.66
CA ALA A 110 -26.41 -7.39 -9.91
C ALA A 110 -27.36 -8.60 -9.86
N LEU A 111 -26.92 -9.72 -9.27
CA LEU A 111 -27.76 -10.90 -9.07
C LEU A 111 -28.90 -10.62 -8.09
N ASP A 112 -28.65 -9.88 -7.01
CA ASP A 112 -29.68 -9.50 -6.06
C ASP A 112 -30.72 -8.55 -6.69
N LEU A 113 -30.27 -7.62 -7.55
CA LEU A 113 -31.17 -6.81 -8.38
C LEU A 113 -32.01 -7.67 -9.34
N GLN A 114 -31.42 -8.70 -9.94
CA GLN A 114 -32.15 -9.62 -10.82
C GLN A 114 -33.18 -10.44 -10.04
N ARG A 115 -32.82 -10.96 -8.88
CA ARG A 115 -33.75 -11.66 -7.97
C ARG A 115 -34.89 -10.76 -7.55
N ALA A 116 -34.63 -9.49 -7.26
CA ALA A 116 -35.65 -8.50 -6.95
C ALA A 116 -36.60 -8.26 -8.14
N LYS A 117 -36.09 -8.21 -9.37
CA LYS A 117 -36.91 -8.10 -10.60
C LYS A 117 -37.78 -9.33 -10.84
N MET A 118 -37.30 -10.52 -10.48
CA MET A 118 -38.00 -11.80 -10.68
C MET A 118 -38.83 -12.24 -9.47
N ALA A 119 -38.87 -11.44 -8.40
CA ALA A 119 -39.63 -11.79 -7.21
C ALA A 119 -41.13 -11.89 -7.54
N LYS A 120 -41.81 -12.87 -6.94
CA LYS A 120 -43.26 -13.09 -7.14
C LYS A 120 -44.11 -11.89 -6.73
N SER A 121 -43.60 -11.08 -5.80
CA SER A 121 -44.25 -9.87 -5.33
C SER A 121 -43.46 -8.65 -5.82
N PRO A 122 -44.13 -7.53 -6.13
CA PRO A 122 -43.47 -6.33 -6.65
C PRO A 122 -42.42 -5.81 -5.65
N SER A 123 -41.14 -5.87 -5.99
CA SER A 123 -40.02 -5.47 -5.10
C SER A 123 -39.34 -4.21 -5.61
N ILE A 124 -38.96 -3.33 -4.68
CA ILE A 124 -38.25 -2.08 -4.96
C ILE A 124 -36.77 -2.38 -5.14
N GLY A 125 -36.09 -1.64 -6.02
CA GLY A 125 -34.61 -1.59 -5.98
C GLY A 125 -33.92 -1.58 -7.33
N SER A 126 -34.64 -1.77 -8.44
CA SER A 126 -34.01 -1.81 -9.76
C SER A 126 -34.32 -0.59 -10.62
N VAL A 127 -33.43 -0.32 -11.57
CA VAL A 127 -33.64 0.65 -12.65
C VAL A 127 -34.01 -0.14 -13.91
N ASN A 128 -34.99 0.36 -14.68
CA ASN A 128 -35.34 -0.23 -15.96
C ASN A 128 -34.26 0.09 -17.02
N LYS A 129 -34.38 -0.52 -18.21
CA LYS A 129 -33.43 -0.26 -19.31
C LYS A 129 -33.43 1.21 -19.77
N ASN A 130 -34.49 1.94 -19.48
CA ASN A 130 -34.68 3.36 -19.84
C ASN A 130 -34.16 4.30 -18.74
N GLY A 131 -33.45 3.81 -17.72
CA GLY A 131 -32.91 4.65 -16.64
C GLY A 131 -33.94 5.09 -15.58
N VAL A 132 -35.20 4.67 -15.68
CA VAL A 132 -36.26 5.01 -14.72
C VAL A 132 -36.22 4.03 -13.54
N LYS A 133 -36.16 4.60 -12.32
CA LYS A 133 -36.16 3.84 -11.07
C LYS A 133 -37.51 3.15 -10.83
N PHE A 134 -37.48 1.85 -10.59
CA PHE A 134 -38.66 1.07 -10.24
C PHE A 134 -38.96 1.24 -8.74
N LYS A 135 -40.05 1.95 -8.43
CA LYS A 135 -40.49 2.25 -7.07
C LYS A 135 -41.97 1.88 -6.92
N ILE A 136 -42.25 0.95 -6.03
CA ILE A 136 -43.60 0.54 -5.63
C ILE A 136 -43.84 1.02 -4.21
N ARG A 137 -45.06 1.48 -3.92
CA ARG A 137 -45.47 1.91 -2.57
C ARG A 137 -46.30 0.86 -1.83
N GLU A 138 -46.64 -0.22 -2.50
CA GLU A 138 -47.39 -1.33 -1.91
C GLU A 138 -46.49 -2.13 -0.96
N ARG A 139 -47.05 -2.47 0.21
CA ARG A 139 -46.40 -3.39 1.15
C ARG A 139 -46.55 -4.82 0.69
N LYS A 140 -45.59 -5.68 1.04
CA LYS A 140 -45.80 -7.13 0.97
C LYS A 140 -46.94 -7.48 1.94
N ARG A 141 -47.99 -8.09 1.42
CA ARG A 141 -49.09 -8.63 2.23
C ARG A 141 -48.70 -10.00 2.76
#